data_AF-A0A2I2Z7C9-F1
#
_entry.id   AF-A0A2I2Z7C9-F1
#
_cell.length_a   1.000
_cell.length_b   1.000
_cell.length_c   1.000
_cell.angle_alpha   90.00
_cell.angle_beta   90.00
_cell.angle_gamma   90.00
#
_symmetry.space_group_name_H-M   'P 1'
#
loop_
_entity.id
_entity.type
_entity.pdbx_description
1 polymer ?
#
loop_
_entity_poly.entity_id
_entity_poly.type
_entity_poly.pdbx_seq_one_letter_code
_entity_poly.pdbx_strand_id
1 'polypeptide(L)'
;SEVVYFDGQSALLYRLDKKPLKPIRDVISLKFKAMQSNGILLHREGQHGNHITLELIKGKLVFFLNSGNAKLPSTIAPVTLTLGSLLDDQHWHSVLIELLDTQVNFTVDKHTHHFQAKGDSSYLDLNFEISFGGIPTPGRSRAFTRKSFHGCLENLYYNGVDVTELARKHKPQILMMELAHGLQDQNLKISLTVCHQTTQ
;
A
#
# COMPACT_ATOMS: atom_id res chain seq x y z
N SER A 1 -5.98 -14.36 14.16
CA SER A 1 -5.35 -13.70 13.00
C SER A 1 -4.29 -12.76 13.51
N GLU A 2 -3.12 -12.76 12.88
CA GLU A 2 -2.03 -11.84 13.23
C GLU A 2 -2.30 -10.45 12.65
N VAL A 3 -1.93 -9.40 13.37
CA VAL A 3 -2.25 -8.02 13.04
C VAL A 3 -1.00 -7.16 13.11
N VAL A 4 -0.81 -6.28 12.13
CA VAL A 4 0.22 -5.22 12.16
C VAL A 4 -0.46 -3.90 12.50
N TYR A 5 -0.09 -3.31 13.63
CA TYR A 5 -0.55 -1.99 14.04
C TYR A 5 0.34 -0.88 13.45
N PHE A 6 -0.29 0.17 12.93
CA PHE A 6 0.35 1.38 12.43
C PHE A 6 -0.17 2.57 13.24
N ASP A 7 0.74 3.34 13.82
CA ASP A 7 0.47 4.51 14.68
C ASP A 7 0.45 5.84 13.91
N GLY A 8 0.55 5.79 12.58
CA GLY A 8 0.70 6.97 11.72
C GLY A 8 2.14 7.51 11.65
N GLN A 9 3.10 6.89 12.33
CA GLN A 9 4.52 7.30 12.33
C GLN A 9 5.44 6.20 11.80
N SER A 10 4.94 4.97 11.69
CA SER A 10 5.67 3.82 11.19
C SER A 10 5.17 3.37 9.82
N ALA A 11 6.07 2.76 9.05
CA ALA A 11 5.74 2.05 7.82
C ALA A 11 6.46 0.70 7.77
N LEU A 12 5.82 -0.27 7.13
CA LEU A 12 6.38 -1.59 6.87
C LEU A 12 6.79 -1.64 5.40
N LEU A 13 8.07 -1.85 5.14
CA LEU A 13 8.63 -2.02 3.80
C LEU A 13 8.88 -3.50 3.53
N TYR A 14 8.27 -4.02 2.47
CA TYR A 14 8.51 -5.37 1.98
C TYR A 14 9.35 -5.34 0.69
N ARG A 15 10.50 -6.03 0.73
CA ARG A 15 11.41 -6.21 -0.40
C ARG A 15 11.09 -7.51 -1.12
N LEU A 16 10.73 -7.38 -2.38
CA LEU A 16 10.43 -8.46 -3.30
C LEU A 16 11.72 -9.16 -3.71
N ASP A 17 11.71 -10.49 -3.80
CA ASP A 17 12.85 -11.24 -4.33
C ASP A 17 13.08 -10.82 -5.79
N LYS A 18 14.32 -10.46 -6.12
CA LYS A 18 14.77 -9.96 -7.45
C LYS A 18 14.77 -11.06 -8.52
N LYS A 19 13.70 -11.83 -8.69
CA LYS A 19 13.59 -12.71 -9.86
C LYS A 19 13.49 -11.84 -11.12
N PRO A 20 14.25 -12.13 -12.19
CA PRO A 20 14.34 -11.26 -13.37
C PRO A 20 13.07 -11.27 -14.24
N LEU A 21 12.07 -12.08 -13.89
CA LEU A 21 10.77 -12.08 -14.55
C LEU A 21 9.89 -11.05 -13.85
N LYS A 22 9.75 -9.87 -14.47
CA LYS A 22 8.67 -8.93 -14.16
C LYS A 22 7.37 -9.76 -14.07
N PRO A 23 6.63 -9.75 -12.94
CA PRO A 23 5.42 -10.54 -12.82
C PRO A 23 4.48 -10.16 -13.97
N ILE A 24 3.78 -11.12 -14.57
CA ILE A 24 2.73 -10.83 -15.56
C ILE A 24 1.47 -10.30 -14.84
N ARG A 25 1.40 -10.52 -13.52
CA ARG A 25 0.28 -10.21 -12.65
C ARG A 25 0.79 -9.83 -11.26
N ASP A 26 0.22 -8.78 -10.68
CA ASP A 26 0.35 -8.46 -9.26
C ASP A 26 -1.02 -8.62 -8.56
N VAL A 27 -1.04 -9.34 -7.44
CA VAL A 27 -2.21 -9.56 -6.60
C VAL A 27 -1.87 -9.10 -5.19
N ILE A 28 -2.58 -8.09 -4.72
CA ILE A 28 -2.42 -7.54 -3.38
C ILE A 28 -3.74 -7.70 -2.65
N SER A 29 -3.74 -8.42 -1.53
CA SER A 29 -4.92 -8.55 -0.68
C SER A 29 -4.57 -8.21 0.74
N LEU A 30 -5.44 -7.45 1.41
CA LEU A 30 -5.29 -7.12 2.82
C LEU A 30 -6.65 -6.89 3.44
N LYS A 31 -6.73 -6.96 4.75
CA LYS A 31 -7.81 -6.34 5.51
C LYS A 31 -7.26 -5.20 6.34
N PHE A 32 -8.03 -4.14 6.47
CA PHE A 32 -7.68 -3.01 7.29
C PHE A 32 -8.81 -2.64 8.24
N LYS A 33 -8.43 -2.07 9.38
CA LYS A 33 -9.31 -1.39 10.31
C LYS A 33 -8.71 -0.01 10.57
N ALA A 34 -9.40 1.04 10.15
CA ALA A 34 -8.92 2.41 10.25
C ALA A 34 -9.34 3.05 11.58
N MET A 35 -8.41 3.79 12.20
CA MET A 35 -8.67 4.64 13.37
C MET A 35 -8.75 6.13 13.00
N GLN A 36 -8.34 6.47 11.79
CA GLN A 36 -8.44 7.81 11.21
C GLN A 36 -9.06 7.74 9.82
N SER A 37 -9.80 8.78 9.43
CA SER A 37 -10.46 8.85 8.12
C SER A 37 -9.52 9.09 6.94
N ASN A 38 -8.23 9.35 7.18
CA ASN A 38 -7.25 9.61 6.14
C ASN A 38 -5.94 8.90 6.43
N GLY A 39 -5.33 8.28 5.40
CA GLY A 39 -4.06 7.60 5.56
C GLY A 39 -3.64 6.77 4.35
N ILE A 40 -2.35 6.69 4.07
CA ILE A 40 -1.80 5.83 3.01
C ILE A 40 -1.70 4.38 3.50
N LEU A 41 -2.48 3.47 2.93
CA LEU A 41 -2.46 2.05 3.28
C LEU A 41 -1.28 1.34 2.63
N LEU A 42 -1.06 1.58 1.34
CA LEU A 42 0.07 1.03 0.60
C LEU A 42 0.57 2.01 -0.46
N HIS A 43 1.86 1.93 -0.74
CA HIS A 43 2.48 2.66 -1.82
C HIS A 43 3.63 1.84 -2.42
N ARG A 44 3.75 1.88 -3.74
CA ARG A 44 4.87 1.29 -4.46
C ARG A 44 5.27 2.24 -5.57
N GLU A 45 6.48 2.74 -5.44
CA GLU A 45 7.15 3.61 -6.40
C GLU A 45 7.80 2.76 -7.51
N GLY A 46 7.93 3.34 -8.69
CA GLY A 46 8.64 2.78 -9.83
C GLY A 46 9.58 3.80 -10.47
N GLN A 47 10.09 3.44 -11.64
CA GLN A 47 10.90 4.34 -12.44
C GLN A 47 10.03 5.40 -13.12
N HIS A 48 10.64 6.53 -13.47
CA HIS A 48 10.02 7.58 -14.26
C HIS A 48 8.72 8.17 -13.65
N GLY A 49 8.58 8.11 -12.31
CA GLY A 49 7.41 8.64 -11.59
C GLY A 49 6.20 7.71 -11.58
N ASN A 50 6.35 6.47 -12.08
CA ASN A 50 5.33 5.44 -11.98
C ASN A 50 5.09 5.11 -10.52
N HIS A 51 3.82 5.00 -10.12
CA HIS A 51 3.49 4.56 -8.78
C HIS A 51 2.09 3.99 -8.70
N ILE A 52 1.90 3.13 -7.72
CA ILE A 52 0.58 2.74 -7.22
C ILE A 52 0.44 3.22 -5.79
N THR A 53 -0.71 3.76 -5.43
CA THR A 53 -1.01 4.17 -4.05
C THR A 53 -2.45 3.84 -3.72
N LEU A 54 -2.67 3.20 -2.57
CA LEU A 54 -3.98 3.06 -1.98
C LEU A 54 -4.06 3.98 -0.77
N GLU A 55 -5.01 4.91 -0.79
CA GLU A 55 -5.18 5.91 0.24
C GLU A 55 -6.62 5.89 0.75
N LEU A 56 -6.79 5.93 2.07
CA LEU A 56 -8.08 6.27 2.68
C LEU A 56 -8.20 7.79 2.68
N ILE A 57 -9.28 8.32 2.10
CA ILE A 57 -9.57 9.76 2.05
C ILE A 57 -11.02 9.96 2.50
N LYS A 58 -11.20 10.61 3.65
CA LYS A 58 -12.52 10.86 4.27
C LYS A 58 -13.40 9.60 4.32
N GLY A 59 -12.84 8.48 4.77
CA GLY A 59 -13.57 7.21 4.91
C GLY A 59 -13.87 6.48 3.60
N LYS A 60 -13.22 6.86 2.48
CA LYS A 60 -13.34 6.18 1.18
C LYS A 60 -11.96 5.73 0.72
N LEU A 61 -11.86 4.56 0.09
CA LEU A 61 -10.59 4.13 -0.49
C LEU A 61 -10.43 4.72 -1.88
N VAL A 62 -9.27 5.31 -2.11
CA VAL A 62 -8.87 5.90 -3.38
C VAL A 62 -7.62 5.19 -3.87
N PHE A 63 -7.74 4.54 -5.03
CA PHE A 63 -6.64 3.91 -5.73
C PHE A 63 -6.09 4.87 -6.79
N PHE A 64 -4.82 5.23 -6.65
CA PHE A 64 -4.07 6.04 -7.59
C PHE A 64 -3.11 5.17 -8.37
N LEU A 65 -3.17 5.29 -9.70
CA LEU A 65 -2.31 4.61 -10.63
C LEU A 65 -1.68 5.63 -11.57
N ASN A 66 -0.36 5.78 -11.50
CA ASN A 66 0.40 6.57 -12.44
C ASN A 66 1.29 5.65 -13.29
N SER A 67 1.00 5.60 -14.59
CA SER A 67 1.82 4.94 -15.60
C SER A 67 2.37 6.02 -16.53
N GLY A 68 3.42 6.70 -16.09
CA GLY A 68 4.14 7.69 -16.87
C GLY A 68 4.77 7.07 -18.13
N ASN A 69 4.68 7.80 -19.23
CA ASN A 69 5.37 7.49 -20.49
C ASN A 69 6.72 8.22 -20.51
N ALA A 70 7.84 7.50 -20.62
CA ALA A 70 9.18 8.08 -20.69
C ALA A 70 9.54 8.71 -22.06
N LYS A 71 8.62 8.69 -23.05
CA LYS A 71 8.93 9.08 -24.45
C LYS A 71 8.00 10.12 -25.09
N LEU A 72 6.96 10.60 -24.41
CA LEU A 72 6.03 11.60 -24.98
C LEU A 72 5.73 12.70 -23.94
N PRO A 73 5.38 13.93 -24.35
CA PRO A 73 4.84 14.92 -23.43
C PRO A 73 3.61 14.31 -22.75
N SER A 74 3.69 14.22 -21.42
CA SER A 74 2.76 13.54 -20.52
C SER A 74 1.29 13.85 -20.84
N THR A 75 0.67 13.02 -21.68
CA THR A 75 -0.74 13.13 -22.11
C THR A 75 -1.60 12.02 -21.50
N ILE A 76 -1.00 11.10 -20.75
CA ILE A 76 -1.71 10.05 -20.02
C ILE A 76 -2.00 10.57 -18.61
N ALA A 77 -3.26 10.90 -18.34
CA ALA A 77 -3.72 11.35 -17.03
C ALA A 77 -3.61 10.21 -16.00
N PRO A 78 -3.18 10.48 -14.75
CA PRO A 78 -3.23 9.52 -13.66
C PRO A 78 -4.65 8.95 -13.50
N VAL A 79 -4.76 7.63 -13.35
CA VAL A 79 -6.05 7.00 -13.08
C VAL A 79 -6.31 7.07 -11.59
N THR A 80 -7.48 7.61 -11.22
CA THR A 80 -7.94 7.69 -9.83
C THR A 80 -9.30 7.03 -9.73
N LEU A 81 -9.44 6.09 -8.80
CA LEU A 81 -10.69 5.39 -8.56
C LEU A 81 -11.02 5.38 -7.09
N THR A 82 -12.28 5.65 -6.78
CA THR A 82 -12.77 5.67 -5.41
C THR A 82 -13.76 4.55 -5.23
N LEU A 83 -13.58 3.73 -4.18
CA LEU A 83 -14.46 2.63 -3.86
C LEU A 83 -14.70 2.54 -2.34
N GLY A 84 -15.93 2.14 -1.99
CA GLY A 84 -16.40 2.08 -0.62
C GLY A 84 -16.64 3.46 0.03
N SER A 85 -17.31 3.43 1.17
CA SER A 85 -17.68 4.61 1.97
C SER A 85 -17.84 4.21 3.42
N LEU A 86 -17.56 5.13 4.34
CA LEU A 86 -17.60 4.89 5.79
C LEU A 86 -16.67 3.75 6.22
N LEU A 87 -15.53 3.61 5.55
CA LEU A 87 -14.52 2.58 5.82
C LEU A 87 -13.63 2.93 7.03
N ASP A 88 -13.96 4.01 7.72
CA ASP A 88 -13.35 4.53 8.95
C ASP A 88 -14.24 4.31 10.18
N ASP A 89 -15.14 3.34 10.10
CA ASP A 89 -16.10 2.95 11.14
C ASP A 89 -15.51 2.04 12.24
N GLN A 90 -14.19 1.83 12.22
CA GLN A 90 -13.46 0.90 13.08
C GLN A 90 -13.89 -0.57 12.94
N HIS A 91 -14.42 -0.97 11.79
CA HIS A 91 -14.58 -2.39 11.43
C HIS A 91 -13.49 -2.85 10.47
N TRP A 92 -13.42 -4.17 10.29
CA TRP A 92 -12.52 -4.76 9.32
C TRP A 92 -13.14 -4.71 7.94
N HIS A 93 -12.42 -4.08 7.00
CA HIS A 93 -12.75 -4.06 5.59
C HIS A 93 -11.70 -4.83 4.80
N SER A 94 -12.13 -5.58 3.79
CA SER A 94 -11.22 -6.32 2.91
C SER A 94 -10.97 -5.56 1.61
N VAL A 95 -9.73 -5.63 1.14
CA VAL A 95 -9.30 -5.06 -0.13
C VAL A 95 -8.61 -6.14 -0.95
N LEU A 96 -8.93 -6.20 -2.23
CA LEU A 96 -8.23 -7.00 -3.23
C LEU A 96 -7.95 -6.14 -4.46
N ILE A 97 -6.68 -6.06 -4.84
CA ILE A 97 -6.22 -5.40 -6.05
C ILE A 97 -5.55 -6.46 -6.91
N GLU A 98 -6.03 -6.62 -8.13
CA GLU A 98 -5.41 -7.48 -9.14
C GLU A 98 -5.03 -6.62 -10.33
N LEU A 99 -3.74 -6.63 -10.66
CA LEU A 99 -3.17 -5.97 -11.82
C LEU A 99 -2.75 -7.07 -12.79
N LEU A 100 -3.33 -7.11 -13.98
CA LEU A 100 -2.99 -8.06 -15.04
C LEU A 100 -2.81 -7.29 -16.35
N ASP A 101 -1.57 -7.11 -16.78
CA ASP A 101 -1.23 -6.22 -17.91
C ASP A 101 -1.81 -4.80 -17.69
N THR A 102 -2.78 -4.39 -18.52
CA THR A 102 -3.48 -3.10 -18.40
C THR A 102 -4.79 -3.21 -17.63
N GLN A 103 -5.24 -4.42 -17.28
CA GLN A 103 -6.49 -4.65 -16.55
C GLN A 103 -6.26 -4.55 -15.05
N VAL A 104 -7.15 -3.84 -14.38
CA VAL A 104 -7.14 -3.70 -12.93
C VAL A 104 -8.51 -4.05 -12.36
N ASN A 105 -8.53 -5.01 -11.44
CA ASN A 105 -9.68 -5.29 -10.59
C ASN A 105 -9.42 -4.71 -9.21
N PHE A 106 -10.26 -3.77 -8.79
CA PHE A 106 -10.21 -3.20 -7.46
C PHE A 106 -11.48 -3.57 -6.71
N THR A 107 -11.33 -4.38 -5.66
CA THR A 107 -12.43 -4.86 -4.83
C THR A 107 -12.29 -4.34 -3.42
N VAL A 108 -13.37 -3.78 -2.87
CA VAL A 108 -13.52 -3.41 -1.46
C VAL A 108 -14.76 -4.10 -0.90
N ASP A 109 -14.54 -4.91 0.13
CA ASP A 109 -15.52 -5.83 0.71
C ASP A 109 -16.13 -6.77 -0.35
N LYS A 110 -17.31 -6.44 -0.85
CA LYS A 110 -18.02 -7.22 -1.89
C LYS A 110 -18.20 -6.45 -3.20
N HIS A 111 -17.72 -5.21 -3.25
CA HIS A 111 -17.89 -4.34 -4.40
C HIS A 111 -16.62 -4.35 -5.23
N THR A 112 -16.74 -4.73 -6.50
CA THR A 112 -15.62 -4.79 -7.43
C THR A 112 -15.82 -3.77 -8.54
N HIS A 113 -14.78 -2.98 -8.80
CA HIS A 113 -14.68 -2.11 -9.95
C HIS A 113 -13.55 -2.62 -10.85
N HIS A 114 -13.88 -2.93 -12.10
CA HIS A 114 -12.90 -3.30 -13.11
C HIS A 114 -12.63 -2.09 -14.01
N PHE A 115 -11.38 -1.88 -14.38
CA PHE A 115 -11.02 -0.84 -15.34
C PHE A 115 -9.75 -1.21 -16.09
N GLN A 116 -9.56 -0.55 -17.23
CA GLN A 116 -8.35 -0.66 -18.00
C GLN A 116 -7.51 0.61 -17.80
N ALA A 117 -6.29 0.44 -17.30
CA ALA A 117 -5.30 1.51 -17.24
C ALA A 117 -4.97 1.95 -18.67
N LYS A 118 -5.03 3.26 -18.93
CA LYS A 118 -4.65 3.81 -20.24
C LYS A 118 -3.13 3.86 -20.35
N GLY A 119 -2.57 3.16 -21.34
CA GLY A 119 -1.14 3.13 -21.64
C GLY A 119 -0.80 1.93 -22.53
N ASP A 120 0.28 2.02 -23.32
CA ASP A 120 0.83 0.85 -23.99
C ASP A 120 1.28 -0.17 -22.93
N SER A 121 1.13 -1.46 -23.24
CA SER A 121 1.38 -2.68 -22.44
C SER A 121 2.68 -2.82 -21.61
N SER A 122 3.42 -1.74 -21.31
CA SER A 122 4.52 -1.78 -20.37
C SER A 122 3.98 -1.75 -18.94
N TYR A 123 3.76 -2.93 -18.39
CA TYR A 123 3.75 -3.22 -16.95
C TYR A 123 4.50 -2.13 -16.18
N LEU A 124 3.80 -1.41 -15.29
CA LEU A 124 4.34 -0.31 -14.49
C LEU A 124 5.74 -0.73 -14.02
N ASP A 125 6.77 0.01 -14.40
CA ASP A 125 8.17 -0.31 -14.07
C ASP A 125 8.43 -0.03 -12.59
N LEU A 126 7.69 -0.71 -11.73
CA LEU A 126 7.64 -0.56 -10.29
C LEU A 126 8.85 -1.23 -9.67
N ASN A 127 9.36 -0.62 -8.60
CA ASN A 127 10.50 -1.14 -7.89
C ASN A 127 10.16 -2.46 -7.19
N PHE A 128 11.21 -3.15 -6.74
CA PHE A 128 11.11 -4.37 -5.94
C PHE A 128 10.80 -4.10 -4.46
N GLU A 129 10.20 -2.95 -4.15
CA GLU A 129 9.86 -2.55 -2.79
C GLU A 129 8.42 -2.02 -2.75
N ILE A 130 7.65 -2.43 -1.75
CA ILE A 130 6.31 -1.93 -1.46
C ILE A 130 6.23 -1.55 0.01
N SER A 131 5.70 -0.36 0.30
CA SER A 131 5.48 0.11 1.65
C SER A 131 4.01 0.02 2.04
N PHE A 132 3.78 -0.27 3.31
CA PHE A 132 2.48 -0.31 3.96
C PHE A 132 2.47 0.64 5.15
N GLY A 133 1.35 1.29 5.40
CA GLY A 133 1.20 2.24 6.51
C GLY A 133 1.68 3.66 6.22
N GLY A 134 2.43 3.88 5.14
CA GLY A 134 2.96 5.18 4.77
C GLY A 134 3.97 5.10 3.63
N ILE A 135 4.53 6.26 3.25
CA ILE A 135 5.61 6.37 2.25
C ILE A 135 6.90 6.73 3.00
N PRO A 136 7.89 5.82 3.11
CA PRO A 136 9.18 6.16 3.68
C PRO A 136 9.90 7.10 2.72
N THR A 137 10.12 8.36 3.11
CA THR A 137 10.88 9.35 2.33
C THR A 137 12.24 9.60 2.97
N PRO A 138 13.35 9.05 2.44
CA PRO A 138 14.68 9.40 2.91
C PRO A 138 15.01 10.83 2.49
N GLY A 139 15.28 11.71 3.47
CA GLY A 139 15.97 13.00 3.24
C GLY A 139 15.23 14.05 2.40
N ARG A 140 13.92 13.91 2.13
CA ARG A 140 13.11 14.98 1.56
C ARG A 140 12.09 15.48 2.58
N SER A 141 12.44 16.57 3.26
CA SER A 141 11.48 17.52 3.82
C SER A 141 10.72 18.23 2.70
N ARG A 142 9.93 17.48 1.92
CA ARG A 142 8.78 18.09 1.27
C ARG A 142 7.61 17.82 2.17
N ALA A 143 6.87 18.88 2.47
CA ALA A 143 5.56 18.83 3.07
C ALA A 143 4.66 17.86 2.28
N PHE A 144 4.78 16.56 2.55
CA PHE A 144 3.79 15.59 2.14
C PHE A 144 2.59 15.86 3.03
N THR A 145 1.60 16.54 2.46
CA THR A 145 0.31 16.78 3.10
C THR A 145 -0.49 15.49 3.29
N ARG A 146 -0.02 14.37 2.72
CA ARG A 146 -0.64 13.05 2.86
C ARG A 146 -0.27 12.44 4.20
N LYS A 147 -1.28 12.01 4.94
CA LYS A 147 -1.12 11.38 6.24
C LYS A 147 -0.75 9.91 6.07
N SER A 148 0.06 9.40 6.99
CA SER A 148 0.30 7.97 7.14
C SER A 148 -0.93 7.29 7.73
N PHE A 149 -1.05 5.98 7.53
CA PHE A 149 -2.18 5.23 8.04
C PHE A 149 -2.05 5.00 9.55
N HIS A 150 -3.13 5.30 10.27
CA HIS A 150 -3.30 4.95 11.67
C HIS A 150 -4.42 3.92 11.77
N GLY A 151 -4.05 2.70 12.16
CA GLY A 151 -4.96 1.57 12.20
C GLY A 151 -4.23 0.26 12.18
N CYS A 152 -4.89 -0.77 11.68
CA CYS A 152 -4.38 -2.14 11.70
C CYS A 152 -4.54 -2.80 10.35
N LEU A 153 -3.58 -3.63 9.98
CA LEU A 153 -3.64 -4.52 8.82
C LEU A 153 -3.58 -5.98 9.26
N GLU A 154 -4.40 -6.84 8.66
CA GLU A 154 -4.30 -8.30 8.79
C GLU A 154 -4.40 -8.97 7.42
N ASN A 155 -3.99 -10.23 7.34
CA ASN A 155 -4.05 -11.03 6.11
C ASN A 155 -3.42 -10.29 4.92
N LEU A 156 -2.26 -9.67 5.12
CA LEU A 156 -1.57 -8.94 4.08
C LEU A 156 -0.80 -9.93 3.20
N TYR A 157 -1.32 -10.15 2.00
CA TYR A 157 -0.68 -10.98 0.98
C TYR A 157 -0.26 -10.15 -0.22
N TYR A 158 0.93 -10.44 -0.72
CA TYR A 158 1.42 -9.94 -1.99
C TYR A 158 1.87 -11.11 -2.85
N ASN A 159 1.24 -11.31 -4.01
CA ASN A 159 1.50 -12.44 -4.92
C ASN A 159 1.52 -13.81 -4.20
N GLY A 160 0.61 -13.99 -3.24
CA GLY A 160 0.49 -15.22 -2.44
C GLY A 160 1.47 -15.34 -1.27
N VAL A 161 2.39 -14.39 -1.09
CA VAL A 161 3.31 -14.34 0.05
C VAL A 161 2.64 -13.63 1.22
N ASP A 162 2.59 -14.28 2.38
CA ASP A 162 2.07 -13.72 3.63
C ASP A 162 3.07 -12.73 4.24
N VAL A 163 2.91 -11.44 3.94
CA VAL A 163 3.80 -10.39 4.42
C VAL A 163 3.66 -10.20 5.93
N THR A 164 2.46 -10.38 6.48
CA THR A 164 2.22 -10.34 7.94
C THR A 164 3.05 -11.41 8.65
N GLU A 165 3.09 -12.63 8.12
CA GLU A 165 3.89 -13.71 8.67
C GLU A 165 5.40 -13.46 8.52
N LEU A 166 5.85 -12.95 7.37
CA LEU A 166 7.25 -12.57 7.17
C LEU A 166 7.69 -11.54 8.21
N ALA A 167 6.84 -10.55 8.46
CA ALA A 167 7.09 -9.49 9.42
C ALA A 167 7.25 -10.10 10.82
N ARG A 168 6.27 -10.90 11.26
CA ARG A 168 6.30 -11.59 12.56
C ARG A 168 7.57 -12.43 12.75
N LYS A 169 7.99 -13.14 11.70
CA LYS A 169 9.20 -13.98 11.72
C LYS A 169 10.50 -13.18 11.56
N HIS A 170 10.45 -11.84 11.55
CA HIS A 170 11.59 -10.94 11.39
C HIS A 170 12.44 -11.33 10.18
N LYS A 171 11.78 -11.63 9.07
CA LYS A 171 12.44 -12.07 7.85
C LYS A 171 13.20 -10.89 7.22
N PRO A 172 14.37 -11.14 6.59
CA PRO A 172 15.23 -10.08 6.06
C PRO A 172 14.59 -9.27 4.91
N GLN A 173 13.51 -9.78 4.31
CA GLN A 173 12.71 -9.03 3.33
C GLN A 173 11.88 -7.90 3.95
N ILE A 174 11.68 -7.89 5.28
CA ILE A 174 10.82 -6.94 5.98
C ILE A 174 11.65 -5.93 6.75
N LEU A 175 11.36 -4.66 6.53
CA LEU A 175 11.97 -3.56 7.27
C LEU A 175 10.87 -2.68 7.87
N MET A 176 10.97 -2.40 9.16
CA MET A 176 10.16 -1.36 9.79
C MET A 176 10.92 -0.03 9.68
N MET A 177 10.20 1.02 9.30
CA MET A 177 10.76 2.34 9.09
C MET A 177 9.98 3.39 9.88
N GLU A 178 10.70 4.26 10.57
CA GLU A 178 10.11 5.44 11.21
C GLU A 178 10.05 6.60 10.21
N LEU A 179 8.85 7.13 9.98
CA LEU A 179 8.59 8.14 8.97
C LEU A 179 9.15 9.52 9.36
N ALA A 180 9.30 9.81 10.66
CA ALA A 180 9.86 11.06 11.15
C ALA A 180 11.37 11.20 10.88
N HIS A 181 12.11 10.10 10.85
CA HIS A 181 13.57 10.12 10.75
C HIS A 181 14.13 9.41 9.52
N GLY A 182 13.31 8.68 8.75
CA GLY A 182 13.79 7.87 7.62
C GLY A 182 14.83 6.81 8.03
N LEU A 183 14.96 6.57 9.33
CA LEU A 183 15.87 5.59 9.91
C LEU A 183 15.16 4.24 9.94
N GLN A 184 15.91 3.22 9.54
CA GLN A 184 15.48 1.85 9.62
C GLN A 184 15.72 1.36 11.05
N ASP A 185 14.66 1.26 11.84
CA ASP A 185 14.75 0.70 13.19
C ASP A 185 14.45 -0.80 13.14
N GLN A 186 15.50 -1.62 13.29
CA GLN A 186 15.36 -3.07 13.40
C GLN A 186 14.82 -3.54 14.76
N ASN A 187 14.73 -2.64 15.74
CA ASN A 187 14.15 -2.88 17.06
C ASN A 187 12.68 -2.44 17.18
N LEU A 188 12.10 -1.86 16.12
CA LEU A 188 10.67 -1.57 16.06
C LEU A 188 9.94 -2.92 16.00
N LYS A 189 9.62 -3.45 17.18
CA LYS A 189 8.80 -4.65 17.30
C LYS A 189 7.49 -4.34 16.60
N ILE A 190 7.09 -5.23 15.69
CA ILE A 190 5.71 -5.27 15.24
C ILE A 190 4.91 -5.38 16.52
N SER A 191 4.15 -4.33 16.81
CA SER A 191 3.18 -4.38 17.86
C SER A 191 2.08 -5.30 17.31
N LEU A 192 2.27 -6.61 17.50
CA LEU A 192 1.25 -7.66 17.35
C LEU A 192 0.25 -7.50 18.51
N THR A 193 -0.13 -6.26 18.78
CA THR A 193 -1.14 -5.95 19.76
C THR A 193 -2.46 -6.18 19.07
N VAL A 194 -3.44 -6.68 19.81
CA VAL A 194 -4.83 -6.65 19.38
C VAL A 194 -5.10 -5.23 18.90
N CYS A 195 -5.83 -5.07 17.78
CA CYS A 195 -6.25 -3.78 17.24
C CYS A 195 -7.26 -3.08 18.18
N HIS A 196 -6.95 -3.03 19.48
CA HIS A 196 -7.88 -2.66 20.51
C HIS A 196 -8.12 -1.17 20.46
N GLN A 197 -9.43 -0.92 20.39
CA GLN A 197 -10.11 0.31 20.78
C GLN A 197 -9.30 1.04 21.85
N THR A 198 -8.90 2.26 21.52
CA THR A 198 -8.56 3.27 22.51
C THR A 198 -9.70 3.35 23.53
N THR A 199 -9.54 2.67 24.67
CA THR A 199 -10.15 3.10 25.93
C THR A 199 -9.13 3.99 26.62
N GLN A 200 -9.35 5.30 26.53
CA GLN A 200 -9.29 6.21 27.66
C GLN A 200 -10.48 7.17 27.52
#